data_AF-A0A176U354-F1
#
_entry.id   AF-A0A176U354-F1
#
_cell.length_a   1.000
_cell.length_b   1.000
_cell.length_c   1.000
_cell.angle_alpha   90.00
_cell.angle_beta   90.00
_cell.angle_gamma   90.00
#
_symmetry.space_group_name_H-M   'P 1'
#
loop_
_entity.id
_entity.type
_entity.pdbx_description
1 polymer ?
#
loop_
_entity_poly.entity_id
_entity_poly.type
_entity_poly.pdbx_seq_one_letter_code
_entity_poly.pdbx_strand_id
1 'polypeptide(L)'
;MAQMEVSYSRRLDYQYMMIETGGEARSDYRLSMLINNRINGFLPVHVQQMNGKSTLSYEITSLENLPEFLDARKITYDEMVSLLLQFCSAVSEAGRYLLDGEGILLEPQYIYVSKSLERIRFCYYPYQHMPLHQSVNVLCRFLIDHIDYDDRRSLELAYGLFQESLRENLSISVIVGCIKDRLENATNDSCDSKVSSVQISSQINKQITDQECGQSDSKQTDSGASEQEKQQKIQQEKQYKNVQQVSDSPKREKTKCKQKKSSVTVIGILLIMVILGYVFFTAGKRLLLLDLINKNLLAAAGIFIVVAAVAAAFMAYWILKPKH
;
A
#
# COMPACT_ATOMS: atom_id res chain seq x y z
N MET A 1 -8.05 -15.49 -26.19
CA MET A 1 -7.01 -14.47 -25.97
C MET A 1 -5.67 -15.16 -26.13
N ALA A 2 -4.76 -14.64 -26.96
CA ALA A 2 -3.41 -15.19 -27.04
C ALA A 2 -2.77 -15.11 -25.65
N GLN A 3 -2.29 -16.24 -25.14
CA GLN A 3 -1.69 -16.30 -23.82
C GLN A 3 -0.36 -15.54 -23.85
N MET A 4 -0.18 -14.61 -22.91
CA MET A 4 1.06 -13.85 -22.75
C MET A 4 2.18 -14.84 -22.39
N GLU A 5 3.19 -14.96 -23.26
CA GLU A 5 4.32 -15.87 -23.03
C GLU A 5 5.36 -15.18 -22.15
N VAL A 6 5.40 -15.58 -20.88
CA VAL A 6 6.29 -15.03 -19.85
C VAL A 6 7.43 -16.02 -19.63
N SER A 7 8.66 -15.52 -19.68
CA SER A 7 9.86 -16.28 -19.31
C SER A 7 10.73 -15.47 -18.36
N TYR A 8 11.68 -16.12 -17.71
CA TYR A 8 12.57 -15.48 -16.75
C TYR A 8 14.02 -15.68 -17.17
N SER A 9 14.84 -14.66 -17.00
CA SER A 9 16.28 -14.76 -17.26
C SER A 9 17.09 -14.10 -16.15
N ARG A 10 18.27 -14.65 -15.91
CA ARG A 10 19.28 -14.07 -15.02
C ARG A 10 20.51 -13.73 -15.84
N ARG A 11 20.94 -12.48 -15.79
CA ARG A 11 22.13 -11.99 -16.50
C ARG A 11 23.00 -11.25 -15.49
N LEU A 12 24.15 -11.84 -15.13
CA LEU A 12 25.01 -11.34 -14.05
C LEU A 12 24.22 -11.22 -12.73
N ASP A 13 24.24 -10.03 -12.13
CA ASP A 13 23.52 -9.69 -10.89
C ASP A 13 22.06 -9.26 -11.11
N TYR A 14 21.61 -9.19 -12.37
CA TYR A 14 20.26 -8.74 -12.72
C TYR A 14 19.33 -9.91 -13.02
N GLN A 15 18.08 -9.75 -12.60
CA GLN A 15 16.99 -10.68 -12.88
C GLN A 15 15.93 -9.97 -13.71
N TYR A 16 15.42 -10.66 -14.74
CA TYR A 16 14.43 -10.10 -15.65
C TYR A 16 13.24 -11.03 -15.83
N MET A 17 12.05 -10.45 -15.77
CA MET A 17 10.83 -11.02 -16.32
C MET A 17 10.72 -10.59 -17.79
N MET A 18 10.55 -11.54 -18.70
CA MET A 18 10.59 -11.33 -20.14
C MET A 18 9.24 -11.67 -20.75
N ILE A 19 8.70 -10.77 -21.56
CA ILE A 19 7.43 -10.95 -22.27
C ILE A 19 7.69 -10.84 -23.76
N GLU A 20 7.39 -11.90 -24.52
CA GLU A 20 7.43 -11.85 -25.99
C GLU A 20 6.20 -11.12 -26.53
N THR A 21 6.43 -10.24 -27.51
CA THR A 21 5.38 -9.49 -28.20
C THR A 21 5.26 -10.01 -29.63
N GLY A 22 4.03 -10.11 -30.14
CA GLY A 22 3.75 -10.63 -31.49
C GLY A 22 4.24 -9.77 -32.67
N GLY A 23 4.82 -8.58 -32.43
CA GLY A 23 5.28 -7.68 -33.49
C GLY A 23 6.45 -6.77 -33.10
N GLU A 24 6.77 -5.83 -33.99
CA GLU A 24 7.79 -4.81 -33.75
C GLU A 24 7.30 -3.74 -32.78
N ALA A 25 7.97 -3.64 -31.64
CA ALA A 25 7.58 -2.76 -30.55
C ALA A 25 8.16 -1.34 -30.63
N ARG A 26 9.11 -1.11 -31.55
CA ARG A 26 9.97 0.10 -31.58
C ARG A 26 9.24 1.40 -31.95
N SER A 27 8.06 1.33 -32.55
CA SER A 27 7.25 2.50 -32.91
C SER A 27 6.17 2.85 -31.87
N ASP A 28 5.99 2.04 -30.81
CA ASP A 28 5.03 2.37 -29.75
C ASP A 28 5.58 3.49 -28.86
N TYR A 29 4.92 4.64 -28.88
CA TYR A 29 5.31 5.78 -28.05
C TYR A 29 5.28 5.44 -26.55
N ARG A 30 4.39 4.53 -26.12
CA ARG A 30 4.27 4.12 -24.71
C ARG A 30 5.53 3.43 -24.24
N LEU A 31 6.10 2.56 -25.09
CA LEU A 31 7.41 1.97 -24.82
C LEU A 31 8.53 3.00 -24.83
N SER A 32 8.47 3.98 -25.73
CA SER A 32 9.43 5.09 -25.73
C SER A 32 9.38 5.89 -24.41
N MET A 33 8.18 6.12 -23.85
CA MET A 33 8.02 6.77 -22.55
C MET A 33 8.59 5.92 -21.42
N LEU A 34 8.34 4.61 -21.41
CA LEU A 34 8.82 3.70 -20.37
C LEU A 34 10.34 3.49 -20.40
N ILE A 35 10.95 3.44 -21.58
CA ILE A 35 12.40 3.22 -21.75
C ILE A 35 13.18 4.49 -21.41
N ASN A 36 12.69 5.64 -21.84
CA ASN A 36 13.43 6.90 -21.72
C ASN A 36 13.23 7.61 -20.37
N ASN A 37 12.24 7.18 -19.58
CA ASN A 37 11.91 7.79 -18.29
C ASN A 37 11.92 6.75 -17.16
N ARG A 38 12.36 7.18 -15.98
CA ARG A 38 12.14 6.41 -14.75
C ARG A 38 10.81 6.82 -14.15
N ILE A 39 9.75 6.10 -14.50
CA ILE A 39 8.40 6.37 -14.00
C ILE A 39 8.23 5.67 -12.65
N ASN A 40 7.94 6.44 -11.60
CA ASN A 40 7.75 5.89 -10.26
C ASN A 40 6.55 4.94 -10.23
N GLY A 41 6.69 3.83 -9.51
CA GLY A 41 5.66 2.79 -9.43
C GLY A 41 5.78 1.70 -10.49
N PHE A 42 6.63 1.84 -11.52
CA PHE A 42 6.78 0.84 -12.58
C PHE A 42 8.13 0.14 -12.56
N LEU A 43 8.13 -1.11 -13.05
CA LEU A 43 9.35 -1.86 -13.31
C LEU A 43 10.14 -1.20 -14.47
N PRO A 44 11.48 -1.04 -14.35
CA PRO A 44 12.31 -0.63 -15.47
C PRO A 44 12.19 -1.64 -16.62
N VAL A 45 12.00 -1.15 -17.85
CA VAL A 45 11.83 -2.00 -19.03
C VAL A 45 12.90 -1.75 -20.09
N HIS A 46 13.37 -2.83 -20.70
CA HIS A 46 14.23 -2.80 -21.88
C HIS A 46 13.58 -3.58 -23.03
N VAL A 47 13.73 -3.08 -24.25
CA VAL A 47 13.22 -3.76 -25.45
C VAL A 47 14.39 -4.40 -26.18
N GLN A 48 14.32 -5.71 -26.35
CA GLN A 48 15.23 -6.48 -27.21
C GLN A 48 14.46 -6.89 -28.45
N GLN A 49 15.08 -6.75 -29.63
CA GLN A 49 14.51 -7.28 -30.87
C GLN A 49 15.40 -8.36 -31.43
N MET A 50 14.80 -9.49 -31.79
CA MET A 50 15.49 -10.61 -32.41
C MET A 50 14.54 -11.30 -33.38
N ASN A 51 14.98 -11.50 -34.63
CA ASN A 51 14.22 -12.21 -35.66
C ASN A 51 12.79 -11.67 -35.90
N GLY A 52 12.60 -10.34 -35.87
CA GLY A 52 11.30 -9.70 -36.10
C GLY A 52 10.31 -9.79 -34.93
N LYS A 53 10.70 -10.40 -33.81
CA LYS A 53 9.97 -10.35 -32.54
C LYS A 53 10.62 -9.35 -31.59
N SER A 54 9.80 -8.68 -30.79
CA SER A 54 10.29 -7.88 -29.66
C SER A 54 10.06 -8.62 -28.34
N THR A 55 10.98 -8.45 -27.41
CA THR A 55 10.87 -8.97 -26.04
C THR A 55 11.00 -7.80 -25.09
N LEU A 56 9.98 -7.59 -24.26
CA LEU A 56 9.99 -6.63 -23.17
C LEU A 56 10.64 -7.28 -21.95
N SER A 57 11.73 -6.70 -21.47
CA SER A 57 12.54 -7.21 -20.36
C SER A 57 12.36 -6.29 -19.16
N TYR A 58 11.61 -6.73 -18.16
CA TYR A 58 11.36 -5.97 -16.93
C TYR A 58 12.37 -6.37 -15.86
N GLU A 59 13.11 -5.41 -15.33
CA GLU A 59 14.08 -5.65 -14.26
C GLU A 59 13.36 -5.91 -12.93
N ILE A 60 13.56 -7.09 -12.36
CA ILE A 60 12.93 -7.55 -11.11
C ILE A 60 13.97 -7.82 -10.00
N THR A 61 15.19 -7.31 -10.16
CA THR A 61 16.31 -7.52 -9.24
C THR A 61 15.94 -7.15 -7.81
N SER A 62 16.15 -8.09 -6.87
CA SER A 62 15.83 -7.92 -5.43
C SER A 62 14.34 -7.68 -5.13
N LEU A 63 13.45 -8.02 -6.07
CA LEU A 63 12.01 -8.02 -5.88
C LEU A 63 11.51 -9.46 -6.00
N GLU A 64 10.38 -9.73 -5.36
CA GLU A 64 9.61 -10.97 -5.50
C GLU A 64 8.21 -10.62 -5.99
N ASN A 65 7.56 -11.51 -6.75
CA ASN A 65 6.19 -11.25 -7.20
C ASN A 65 5.21 -11.38 -6.02
N LEU A 66 4.05 -10.75 -6.12
CA LEU A 66 3.10 -10.65 -5.02
C LEU A 66 2.60 -12.02 -4.51
N PRO A 67 2.34 -13.04 -5.36
CA PRO A 67 2.06 -14.40 -4.91
C PRO A 67 3.18 -15.00 -4.06
N GLU A 68 4.44 -14.93 -4.52
CA GLU A 68 5.58 -15.44 -3.75
C GLU A 68 5.75 -14.69 -2.43
N PHE A 69 5.50 -13.37 -2.43
CA PHE A 69 5.55 -12.56 -1.23
C PHE A 69 4.50 -12.96 -0.19
N LEU A 70 3.28 -13.29 -0.64
CA LEU A 70 2.13 -13.61 0.22
C LEU A 70 1.91 -15.11 0.46
N ASP A 71 2.68 -15.99 -0.17
CA ASP A 71 2.47 -17.45 -0.21
C ASP A 71 1.95 -18.07 1.10
N ALA A 72 2.74 -18.01 2.18
CA ALA A 72 2.38 -18.55 3.48
C ALA A 72 2.00 -17.47 4.52
N ARG A 73 1.70 -16.25 4.07
CA ARG A 73 1.46 -15.11 4.97
C ARG A 73 0.18 -14.35 4.62
N LYS A 74 -0.46 -13.83 5.66
CA LYS A 74 -1.58 -12.91 5.50
C LYS A 74 -1.07 -11.51 5.19
N ILE A 75 -1.77 -10.80 4.32
CA ILE A 75 -1.59 -9.37 4.11
C ILE A 75 -2.32 -8.61 5.24
N THR A 76 -1.64 -7.65 5.86
CA THR A 76 -2.24 -6.79 6.89
C THR A 76 -3.03 -5.65 6.26
N TYR A 77 -3.92 -5.03 7.05
CA TYR A 77 -4.66 -3.84 6.61
C TYR A 77 -3.76 -2.74 6.06
N ASP A 78 -2.68 -2.40 6.80
CA ASP A 78 -1.78 -1.31 6.42
C ASP A 78 -0.99 -1.62 5.14
N GLU A 79 -0.62 -2.89 4.95
CA GLU A 79 0.01 -3.38 3.72
C GLU A 79 -0.93 -3.31 2.52
N MET A 80 -2.20 -3.70 2.70
CA MET A 80 -3.21 -3.59 1.64
C MET A 80 -3.49 -2.12 1.29
N VAL A 81 -3.62 -1.25 2.29
CA VAL A 81 -3.75 0.21 2.07
C VAL A 81 -2.54 0.75 1.31
N SER A 82 -1.32 0.37 1.71
CA SER A 82 -0.08 0.76 1.02
C SER A 82 -0.08 0.30 -0.45
N LEU A 83 -0.51 -0.92 -0.72
CA LEU A 83 -0.63 -1.47 -2.08
C LEU A 83 -1.58 -0.64 -2.93
N LEU A 84 -2.78 -0.36 -2.43
CA LEU A 84 -3.79 0.40 -3.17
C LEU A 84 -3.36 1.85 -3.38
N LEU A 85 -2.75 2.49 -2.39
CA LEU A 85 -2.24 3.86 -2.53
C LEU A 85 -1.08 3.95 -3.53
N GLN A 86 -0.14 2.99 -3.51
CA GLN A 86 0.94 2.94 -4.49
C GLN A 86 0.39 2.66 -5.91
N PHE A 87 -0.67 1.87 -6.05
CA PHE A 87 -1.37 1.71 -7.32
C PHE A 87 -2.00 3.04 -7.80
N CYS A 88 -2.77 3.74 -6.96
CA CYS A 88 -3.35 5.04 -7.33
C CYS A 88 -2.27 6.06 -7.71
N SER A 89 -1.12 6.04 -7.02
CA SER A 89 0.04 6.85 -7.38
C SER A 89 0.65 6.45 -8.73
N ALA A 90 0.76 5.16 -9.03
CA ALA A 90 1.26 4.67 -10.31
C ALA A 90 0.37 5.08 -11.48
N VAL A 91 -0.97 5.04 -11.32
CA VAL A 91 -1.93 5.54 -12.31
C VAL A 91 -1.73 7.05 -12.56
N SER A 92 -1.54 7.82 -11.48
CA SER A 92 -1.30 9.26 -11.59
C SER A 92 0.02 9.55 -12.31
N GLU A 93 1.09 8.81 -11.99
CA GLU A 93 2.38 8.95 -12.64
C GLU A 93 2.33 8.53 -14.12
N ALA A 94 1.62 7.46 -14.47
CA ALA A 94 1.40 7.05 -15.86
C ALA A 94 0.77 8.19 -16.70
N GLY A 95 -0.28 8.83 -16.17
CA GLY A 95 -0.95 9.94 -16.85
C GLY A 95 -0.02 11.13 -17.17
N ARG A 96 1.00 11.39 -16.33
CA ARG A 96 1.99 12.46 -16.57
C ARG A 96 2.86 12.21 -17.81
N TYR A 97 2.97 10.96 -18.26
CA TYR A 97 3.69 10.55 -19.45
C TYR A 97 2.75 10.14 -20.60
N LEU A 98 1.46 10.51 -20.52
CA LEU A 98 0.43 10.15 -21.49
C LEU A 98 0.24 8.63 -21.63
N LEU A 99 0.55 7.86 -20.59
CA LEU A 99 0.29 6.43 -20.53
C LEU A 99 -1.12 6.21 -19.97
N ASP A 100 -1.88 5.31 -20.61
CA ASP A 100 -3.19 4.88 -20.15
C ASP A 100 -3.10 4.03 -18.87
N GLY A 101 -4.15 4.00 -18.05
CA GLY A 101 -4.19 3.15 -16.86
C GLY A 101 -4.40 1.66 -17.17
N GLU A 102 -4.96 1.34 -18.35
CA GLU A 102 -5.27 -0.03 -18.77
C GLU A 102 -4.03 -0.87 -19.07
N GLY A 103 -2.90 -0.21 -19.40
CA GLY A 103 -1.61 -0.87 -19.54
C GLY A 103 -1.00 -1.35 -18.22
N ILE A 104 -1.54 -0.96 -17.05
CA ILE A 104 -1.02 -1.39 -15.76
C ILE A 104 -1.54 -2.80 -15.43
N LEU A 105 -0.64 -3.77 -15.33
CA LEU A 105 -1.02 -5.14 -14.98
C LEU A 105 -1.28 -5.28 -13.48
N LEU A 106 -2.49 -5.70 -13.13
CA LEU A 106 -2.93 -5.94 -11.75
C LEU A 106 -3.12 -7.42 -11.42
N GLU A 107 -2.86 -8.31 -12.38
CA GLU A 107 -2.72 -9.72 -12.07
C GLU A 107 -1.54 -9.90 -11.10
N PRO A 108 -1.71 -10.62 -9.97
CA PRO A 108 -0.72 -10.66 -8.89
C PRO A 108 0.70 -11.03 -9.33
N GLN A 109 0.85 -11.94 -10.30
CA GLN A 109 2.16 -12.37 -10.79
C GLN A 109 2.98 -11.26 -11.49
N TYR A 110 2.36 -10.14 -11.84
CA TYR A 110 3.00 -8.99 -12.48
C TYR A 110 3.21 -7.80 -11.54
N ILE A 111 2.85 -7.96 -10.27
CA ILE A 111 3.10 -6.99 -9.21
C ILE A 111 4.31 -7.46 -8.41
N TYR A 112 5.35 -6.64 -8.35
CA TYR A 112 6.61 -6.97 -7.70
C TYR A 112 6.84 -6.10 -6.49
N VAL A 113 7.32 -6.70 -5.41
CA VAL A 113 7.45 -6.06 -4.12
C VAL A 113 8.83 -6.27 -3.53
N SER A 114 9.32 -5.28 -2.78
CA SER A 114 10.47 -5.48 -1.90
C SER A 114 10.06 -6.30 -0.67
N LYS A 115 11.04 -6.93 0.00
CA LYS A 115 10.87 -7.77 1.22
C LYS A 115 10.00 -7.19 2.35
N SER A 116 9.73 -5.88 2.38
CA SER A 116 8.91 -5.21 3.39
C SER A 116 7.67 -4.48 2.84
N LEU A 117 7.26 -4.73 1.59
CA LEU A 117 6.19 -3.99 0.88
C LEU A 117 6.40 -2.45 0.79
N GLU A 118 7.56 -1.94 1.22
CA GLU A 118 7.92 -0.52 1.13
C GLU A 118 7.95 -0.01 -0.30
N ARG A 119 8.32 -0.87 -1.25
CA ARG A 119 8.33 -0.57 -2.68
C ARG A 119 7.55 -1.60 -3.44
N ILE A 120 6.49 -1.14 -4.09
CA ILE A 120 5.68 -1.91 -5.02
C ILE A 120 5.97 -1.39 -6.43
N ARG A 121 6.12 -2.30 -7.37
CA ARG A 121 6.40 -2.03 -8.77
C ARG A 121 5.45 -2.83 -9.64
N PHE A 122 4.70 -2.12 -10.45
CA PHE A 122 3.76 -2.69 -11.41
C PHE A 122 4.47 -2.90 -12.75
N CYS A 123 4.13 -3.99 -13.43
CA CYS A 123 4.45 -4.15 -14.84
C CYS A 123 3.49 -3.28 -15.66
N TYR A 124 4.02 -2.49 -16.59
CA TYR A 124 3.22 -1.79 -17.59
C TYR A 124 3.34 -2.50 -18.93
N TYR A 125 2.25 -3.05 -19.45
CA TYR A 125 2.20 -3.73 -20.73
C TYR A 125 1.30 -2.98 -21.72
N PRO A 126 1.87 -2.31 -22.74
CA PRO A 126 1.11 -1.43 -23.64
C PRO A 126 0.10 -2.18 -24.53
N TYR A 127 0.20 -3.50 -24.66
CA TYR A 127 -0.69 -4.29 -25.50
C TYR A 127 -1.82 -4.96 -24.70
N GLN A 128 -1.97 -4.60 -23.42
CA GLN A 128 -3.12 -4.96 -22.58
C GLN A 128 -4.29 -4.02 -22.88
N HIS A 129 -5.50 -4.57 -22.90
CA HIS A 129 -6.75 -3.83 -23.00
C HIS A 129 -7.76 -4.37 -21.99
N MET A 130 -7.41 -4.29 -20.70
CA MET A 130 -8.28 -4.70 -19.60
C MET A 130 -8.83 -3.45 -18.91
N PRO A 131 -10.16 -3.26 -18.88
CA PRO A 131 -10.77 -2.15 -18.15
C PRO A 131 -10.42 -2.18 -16.66
N LEU A 132 -10.28 -1.00 -16.06
CA LEU A 132 -9.87 -0.82 -14.65
C LEU A 132 -10.66 -1.71 -13.67
N HIS A 133 -11.99 -1.77 -13.82
CA HIS A 133 -12.85 -2.57 -12.93
C HIS A 133 -12.47 -4.06 -12.96
N GLN A 134 -12.13 -4.61 -14.14
CA GLN A 134 -11.73 -6.01 -14.28
C GLN A 134 -10.34 -6.26 -13.69
N SER A 135 -9.38 -5.37 -13.97
CA SER A 135 -8.02 -5.47 -13.43
C SER A 135 -8.02 -5.41 -11.90
N VAL A 136 -8.78 -4.47 -11.32
CA VAL A 136 -8.94 -4.36 -9.86
C VAL A 136 -9.68 -5.57 -9.30
N ASN A 137 -10.69 -6.11 -10.00
CA ASN A 137 -11.39 -7.32 -9.56
C ASN A 137 -10.46 -8.52 -9.43
N VAL A 138 -9.55 -8.72 -10.38
CA VAL A 138 -8.55 -9.80 -10.34
C VAL A 138 -7.67 -9.66 -9.09
N LEU A 139 -7.15 -8.47 -8.84
CA LEU A 139 -6.34 -8.20 -7.65
C LEU A 139 -7.13 -8.42 -6.35
N CYS A 140 -8.37 -7.91 -6.27
CA CYS A 140 -9.22 -8.07 -5.09
C CYS A 140 -9.49 -9.53 -4.76
N ARG A 141 -9.76 -10.39 -5.76
CA ARG A 141 -9.96 -11.83 -5.53
C ARG A 141 -8.74 -12.46 -4.87
N PHE A 142 -7.57 -12.18 -5.40
CA PHE A 142 -6.32 -12.66 -4.82
C PHE A 142 -6.11 -12.11 -3.39
N LEU A 143 -6.38 -10.83 -3.14
CA LEU A 143 -6.25 -10.25 -1.80
C LEU A 143 -7.22 -10.89 -0.80
N ILE A 144 -8.47 -11.16 -1.17
CA ILE A 144 -9.46 -11.84 -0.32
C ILE A 144 -8.97 -13.22 0.13
N ASP A 145 -8.24 -13.94 -0.72
CA ASP A 145 -7.67 -15.23 -0.35
C ASP A 145 -6.51 -15.11 0.65
N HIS A 146 -5.92 -13.92 0.83
CA HIS A 146 -4.73 -13.67 1.66
C HIS A 146 -4.95 -12.71 2.83
N ILE A 147 -6.17 -12.22 3.09
CA ILE A 147 -6.44 -11.38 4.27
C ILE A 147 -6.55 -12.20 5.55
N ASP A 148 -6.41 -11.52 6.69
CA ASP A 148 -6.89 -12.05 7.96
C ASP A 148 -8.39 -11.81 8.14
N TYR A 149 -9.19 -12.87 8.14
CA TYR A 149 -10.64 -12.80 8.36
C TYR A 149 -11.02 -12.34 9.77
N ASP A 150 -10.12 -12.46 10.74
CA ASP A 150 -10.32 -11.94 12.09
C ASP A 150 -10.06 -10.42 12.16
N ASP A 151 -9.33 -9.84 11.21
CA ASP A 151 -9.16 -8.40 11.09
C ASP A 151 -10.31 -7.79 10.31
N ARG A 152 -11.29 -7.28 11.05
CA ARG A 152 -12.46 -6.58 10.51
C ARG A 152 -12.09 -5.50 9.49
N ARG A 153 -11.01 -4.75 9.70
CA ARG A 153 -10.62 -3.65 8.80
C ARG A 153 -10.14 -4.17 7.45
N SER A 154 -9.33 -5.23 7.47
CA SER A 154 -8.88 -5.92 6.26
C SER A 154 -10.07 -6.53 5.49
N LEU A 155 -10.96 -7.22 6.20
CA LEU A 155 -12.18 -7.79 5.63
C LEU A 155 -13.03 -6.73 4.93
N GLU A 156 -13.32 -5.65 5.65
CA GLU A 156 -14.13 -4.55 5.17
C GLU A 156 -13.56 -3.86 3.92
N LEU A 157 -12.24 -3.59 3.91
CA LEU A 157 -11.58 -2.94 2.78
C LEU A 157 -11.53 -3.87 1.56
N ALA A 158 -11.14 -5.13 1.74
CA ALA A 158 -11.04 -6.10 0.63
C ALA A 158 -12.41 -6.36 -0.01
N TYR A 159 -13.43 -6.66 0.77
CA TYR A 159 -14.77 -6.90 0.24
C TYR A 159 -15.43 -5.63 -0.29
N GLY A 160 -15.21 -4.48 0.36
CA GLY A 160 -15.71 -3.19 -0.13
C GLY A 160 -15.17 -2.86 -1.52
N LEU A 161 -13.85 -2.95 -1.70
CA LEU A 161 -13.23 -2.71 -2.99
C LEU A 161 -13.63 -3.77 -4.03
N PHE A 162 -13.78 -5.03 -3.63
CA PHE A 162 -14.31 -6.08 -4.50
C PHE A 162 -15.70 -5.73 -5.02
N GLN A 163 -16.62 -5.27 -4.17
CA GLN A 163 -17.96 -4.85 -4.58
C GLN A 163 -17.93 -3.68 -5.56
N GLU A 164 -17.08 -2.68 -5.32
CA GLU A 164 -16.92 -1.56 -6.26
C GLU A 164 -16.31 -2.01 -7.59
N SER A 165 -15.42 -3.01 -7.59
CA SER A 165 -14.82 -3.57 -8.81
C SER A 165 -15.79 -4.35 -9.71
N LEU A 166 -16.99 -4.69 -9.21
CA LEU A 166 -18.05 -5.29 -10.03
C LEU A 166 -18.79 -4.24 -10.87
N ARG A 167 -18.59 -2.94 -10.60
CA ARG A 167 -19.23 -1.85 -11.33
C ARG A 167 -18.30 -1.37 -12.45
N GLU A 168 -18.85 -1.25 -13.66
CA GLU A 168 -18.07 -0.83 -14.83
C GLU A 168 -17.54 0.61 -14.72
N ASN A 169 -18.19 1.45 -13.92
CA ASN A 169 -17.81 2.84 -13.67
C ASN A 169 -16.79 3.01 -12.52
N LEU A 170 -16.07 1.96 -12.13
CA LEU A 170 -15.00 2.08 -11.14
C LEU A 170 -13.98 3.12 -11.58
N SER A 171 -13.64 4.04 -10.68
CA SER A 171 -12.64 5.08 -10.91
C SER A 171 -11.63 5.14 -9.77
N ILE A 172 -10.47 5.75 -10.02
CA ILE A 172 -9.42 5.94 -9.00
C ILE A 172 -9.95 6.72 -7.79
N SER A 173 -10.86 7.68 -7.98
CA SER A 173 -11.46 8.42 -6.87
C SER A 173 -12.29 7.53 -5.95
N VAL A 174 -12.98 6.51 -6.49
CA VAL A 174 -13.73 5.54 -5.69
C VAL A 174 -12.78 4.67 -4.86
N ILE A 175 -11.67 4.21 -5.46
CA ILE A 175 -10.64 3.42 -4.74
C ILE A 175 -10.06 4.25 -3.58
N VAL A 176 -9.71 5.51 -3.84
CA VAL A 176 -9.20 6.43 -2.80
C VAL A 176 -10.25 6.69 -1.71
N GLY A 177 -11.53 6.84 -2.08
CA GLY A 177 -12.65 6.98 -1.15
C GLY A 177 -12.76 5.77 -0.20
N CYS A 178 -12.71 4.55 -0.76
CA CYS A 178 -12.75 3.30 0.01
C CYS A 178 -11.64 3.21 1.07
N ILE A 179 -10.46 3.76 0.78
CA ILE A 179 -9.33 3.80 1.72
C ILE A 179 -9.59 4.84 2.83
N LYS A 180 -10.04 6.05 2.46
CA LYS A 180 -10.26 7.16 3.40
C LYS A 180 -11.41 6.90 4.37
N ASP A 181 -12.56 6.47 3.87
CA ASP A 181 -13.76 6.25 4.69
C ASP A 181 -13.46 5.23 5.80
N ARG A 182 -12.63 4.23 5.50
CA ARG A 182 -12.27 3.17 6.44
C ARG A 182 -11.14 3.56 7.39
N LEU A 183 -10.31 4.53 7.02
CA LEU A 183 -9.32 5.13 7.92
C LEU A 183 -9.99 6.04 8.97
N GLU A 184 -10.99 6.83 8.56
CA GLU A 184 -11.73 7.73 9.45
C GLU A 184 -12.62 6.96 10.43
N ASN A 185 -13.30 5.89 9.97
CA ASN A 185 -14.12 5.05 10.84
C ASN A 185 -13.30 4.34 11.94
N ALA A 186 -12.04 3.95 11.66
CA ALA A 186 -11.14 3.38 12.65
C ALA A 186 -10.77 4.37 13.78
N THR A 187 -10.83 5.68 13.52
CA THR A 187 -10.55 6.71 14.54
C THR A 187 -11.75 7.04 15.42
N ASN A 188 -12.97 6.74 14.98
CA ASN A 188 -14.20 7.02 15.71
C ASN A 188 -14.62 5.90 16.68
N ASP A 189 -14.08 4.67 16.51
CA ASP A 189 -14.33 3.53 17.41
C ASP A 189 -13.42 3.52 18.66
N SER A 190 -12.51 4.49 18.80
CA SER A 190 -11.70 4.72 20.01
C SER A 190 -12.21 5.96 20.74
N CYS A 191 -12.76 5.77 21.94
CA CYS A 191 -13.51 6.74 22.73
C CYS A 191 -12.85 8.13 22.91
N ASP A 192 -13.68 9.17 22.84
CA ASP A 192 -13.65 10.42 23.64
C ASP A 192 -12.28 10.83 24.23
N SER A 193 -11.49 11.62 23.49
CA SER A 193 -10.82 12.83 24.01
C SER A 193 -9.96 13.53 22.95
N LYS A 194 -10.01 14.85 23.03
CA LYS A 194 -9.50 15.92 22.15
C LYS A 194 -8.01 15.85 21.75
N VAL A 195 -7.80 16.16 20.45
CA VAL A 195 -6.78 17.05 19.82
C VAL A 195 -5.34 16.50 19.67
N SER A 196 -4.87 16.24 18.44
CA SER A 196 -4.30 17.24 17.50
C SER A 196 -3.71 16.58 16.24
N SER A 197 -4.23 17.00 15.08
CA SER A 197 -3.62 17.15 13.75
C SER A 197 -2.17 16.68 13.49
N VAL A 198 -1.96 15.87 12.44
CA VAL A 198 -0.78 16.00 11.54
C VAL A 198 -1.15 15.71 10.08
N GLN A 199 -0.60 16.56 9.21
CA GLN A 199 -0.80 16.75 7.78
C GLN A 199 -0.44 15.54 6.90
N ILE A 200 -1.41 14.97 6.18
CA ILE A 200 -1.18 14.21 4.93
C ILE A 200 -2.35 14.48 3.98
N SER A 201 -2.49 15.70 3.47
CA SER A 201 -3.59 15.99 2.51
C SER A 201 -3.33 17.12 1.52
N SER A 202 -2.11 17.64 1.41
CA SER A 202 -1.86 18.82 0.56
C SER A 202 -1.24 18.55 -0.81
N GLN A 203 -1.19 17.31 -1.32
CA GLN A 203 -0.55 17.05 -2.63
C GLN A 203 -1.42 16.35 -3.68
N ILE A 204 -2.62 15.87 -3.37
CA ILE A 204 -3.45 15.16 -4.37
C ILE A 204 -4.51 16.08 -5.01
N ASN A 205 -4.91 17.17 -4.35
CA ASN A 205 -6.11 17.91 -4.75
C ASN A 205 -5.85 19.22 -5.52
N LYS A 206 -4.99 19.21 -6.55
CA LYS A 206 -4.81 20.41 -7.39
C LYS A 206 -4.76 20.22 -8.91
N GLN A 207 -5.16 19.05 -9.43
CA GLN A 207 -5.21 18.84 -10.89
C GLN A 207 -6.36 17.91 -11.31
N ILE A 208 -7.58 18.18 -10.86
CA ILE A 208 -8.81 17.68 -11.53
C ILE A 208 -9.88 18.76 -11.40
N THR A 209 -9.78 19.80 -12.20
CA THR A 209 -10.93 20.65 -12.54
C THR A 209 -10.66 21.19 -13.94
N ASP A 210 -11.72 21.24 -14.75
CA ASP A 210 -11.80 21.76 -16.11
C ASP A 210 -11.63 20.73 -17.23
N GLN A 211 -12.58 19.80 -17.35
CA GLN A 211 -13.18 19.50 -18.66
C GLN A 211 -14.48 18.70 -18.50
N GLU A 212 -15.61 19.38 -18.52
CA GLU A 212 -16.82 18.90 -19.18
C GLU A 212 -17.80 20.05 -19.37
N CYS A 213 -18.10 20.37 -20.63
CA CYS A 213 -19.14 21.31 -21.03
C CYS A 213 -19.93 20.74 -22.21
N GLY A 214 -21.24 20.56 -21.99
CA GLY A 214 -22.33 20.49 -23.00
C GLY A 214 -22.44 19.17 -23.76
N GLN A 215 -23.60 18.55 -23.99
CA GLN A 215 -25.01 18.97 -24.11
C GLN A 215 -25.91 17.72 -23.85
N SER A 216 -27.07 17.81 -23.16
CA SER A 216 -28.45 17.97 -23.70
C SER A 216 -28.82 16.89 -24.76
N ASP A 217 -29.90 16.10 -24.73
CA ASP A 217 -31.29 16.35 -24.34
C ASP A 217 -32.17 15.07 -24.32
N SER A 218 -33.19 15.09 -23.44
CA SER A 218 -34.58 14.57 -23.64
C SER A 218 -34.90 13.06 -23.77
N LYS A 219 -35.75 12.51 -22.87
CA LYS A 219 -37.21 12.28 -23.01
C LYS A 219 -37.75 11.24 -22.01
N GLN A 220 -38.95 11.53 -21.50
CA GLN A 220 -39.81 10.70 -20.64
C GLN A 220 -40.52 9.55 -21.38
N THR A 221 -41.26 8.77 -20.57
CA THR A 221 -42.42 7.87 -20.83
C THR A 221 -42.07 6.38 -20.95
N ASP A 222 -42.81 5.41 -20.41
CA ASP A 222 -43.91 5.34 -19.44
C ASP A 222 -44.14 3.83 -19.13
N SER A 223 -44.69 3.53 -17.95
CA SER A 223 -45.58 2.40 -17.59
C SER A 223 -45.22 0.92 -17.87
N GLY A 224 -45.63 0.06 -16.93
CA GLY A 224 -46.13 -1.28 -17.28
C GLY A 224 -45.63 -2.42 -16.39
N ALA A 225 -46.41 -2.77 -15.37
CA ALA A 225 -46.25 -3.95 -14.51
C ALA A 225 -46.91 -5.20 -15.12
N SER A 226 -46.26 -6.36 -14.96
CA SER A 226 -46.85 -7.69 -14.67
C SER A 226 -45.74 -8.74 -14.76
N GLU A 227 -45.33 -9.42 -13.68
CA GLU A 227 -45.97 -10.67 -13.21
C GLU A 227 -46.04 -11.71 -14.34
N GLN A 228 -45.08 -12.62 -14.46
CA GLN A 228 -45.07 -14.00 -13.91
C GLN A 228 -44.15 -14.75 -14.91
N GLU A 229 -43.34 -15.76 -14.61
CA GLU A 229 -43.16 -16.62 -13.45
C GLU A 229 -41.92 -17.46 -13.78
N LYS A 230 -41.19 -17.89 -12.73
CA LYS A 230 -40.70 -19.27 -12.54
C LYS A 230 -40.04 -19.96 -13.76
N GLN A 231 -38.87 -20.56 -13.65
CA GLN A 231 -38.53 -21.47 -12.57
C GLN A 231 -37.19 -22.15 -12.83
N GLN A 232 -36.48 -22.40 -11.73
CA GLN A 232 -35.58 -23.53 -11.48
C GLN A 232 -34.15 -23.41 -12.03
N LYS A 233 -33.10 -23.60 -11.22
CA LYS A 233 -33.03 -24.13 -9.85
C LYS A 233 -31.56 -24.05 -9.38
N ILE A 234 -31.37 -23.69 -8.10
CA ILE A 234 -30.62 -24.46 -7.07
C ILE A 234 -29.08 -24.53 -7.26
N GLN A 235 -28.21 -24.17 -6.30
CA GLN A 235 -27.97 -24.68 -4.93
C GLN A 235 -26.75 -23.86 -4.44
N GLN A 236 -26.50 -23.44 -3.19
CA GLN A 236 -27.12 -23.67 -1.89
C GLN A 236 -26.45 -22.66 -0.91
N GLU A 237 -27.19 -21.65 -0.47
CA GLU A 237 -27.07 -21.16 0.91
C GLU A 237 -27.60 -22.27 1.83
N LYS A 238 -26.84 -22.62 2.87
CA LYS A 238 -27.34 -23.10 4.17
C LYS A 238 -26.15 -23.39 5.08
N GLN A 239 -25.87 -22.49 6.01
CA GLN A 239 -25.98 -22.81 7.43
C GLN A 239 -25.75 -21.55 8.27
N TYR A 240 -26.84 -20.94 8.71
CA TYR A 240 -26.86 -20.15 9.94
C TYR A 240 -28.18 -20.40 10.68
N LYS A 241 -28.05 -20.86 11.94
CA LYS A 241 -29.03 -20.93 13.06
C LYS A 241 -30.18 -21.94 12.93
N ASN A 242 -30.58 -22.71 13.96
CA ASN A 242 -30.50 -22.66 15.43
C ASN A 242 -30.24 -24.10 15.99
N VAL A 243 -29.94 -24.33 17.28
CA VAL A 243 -30.95 -24.65 18.32
C VAL A 243 -30.30 -24.76 19.73
N GLN A 244 -30.93 -24.04 20.66
CA GLN A 244 -31.21 -24.26 22.10
C GLN A 244 -30.14 -24.58 23.18
N GLN A 245 -30.26 -23.83 24.28
CA GLN A 245 -30.02 -24.22 25.69
C GLN A 245 -30.69 -25.57 26.04
N VAL A 246 -30.17 -26.40 26.95
CA VAL A 246 -30.36 -26.31 28.42
C VAL A 246 -29.44 -27.31 29.17
N SER A 247 -28.78 -26.80 30.22
CA SER A 247 -28.18 -27.38 31.46
C SER A 247 -27.32 -28.67 31.47
N ASP A 248 -26.09 -28.58 32.01
CA ASP A 248 -25.79 -28.89 33.42
C ASP A 248 -24.37 -28.44 33.85
N SER A 249 -24.20 -28.06 35.12
CA SER A 249 -22.91 -27.68 35.75
C SER A 249 -22.22 -28.89 36.38
N PRO A 250 -20.88 -28.83 36.61
CA PRO A 250 -20.45 -28.76 38.00
C PRO A 250 -19.29 -27.78 38.28
N LYS A 251 -19.31 -27.29 39.53
CA LYS A 251 -18.34 -26.46 40.25
C LYS A 251 -16.86 -26.89 40.06
N ARG A 252 -15.97 -25.91 39.92
CA ARG A 252 -14.69 -25.90 40.69
C ARG A 252 -14.07 -24.51 40.84
N GLU A 253 -13.89 -24.16 42.12
CA GLU A 253 -12.90 -23.30 42.77
C GLU A 253 -12.32 -22.05 42.06
N LYS A 254 -12.65 -20.90 42.65
CA LYS A 254 -11.86 -19.67 42.58
C LYS A 254 -10.58 -19.83 43.40
N THR A 255 -9.42 -19.80 42.74
CA THR A 255 -8.14 -19.56 43.43
C THR A 255 -7.63 -18.16 43.08
N LYS A 256 -7.43 -17.35 44.11
CA LYS A 256 -6.97 -15.96 44.07
C LYS A 256 -5.58 -15.84 43.41
N CYS A 257 -5.46 -15.02 42.37
CA CYS A 257 -4.16 -14.57 41.85
C CYS A 257 -3.66 -13.41 42.73
N LYS A 258 -2.60 -13.63 43.51
CA LYS A 258 -1.91 -12.57 44.26
C LYS A 258 -1.03 -11.77 43.30
N GLN A 259 -1.40 -10.51 43.12
CA GLN A 259 -0.64 -9.46 42.46
C GLN A 259 0.73 -9.27 43.16
N LYS A 260 1.82 -9.63 42.47
CA LYS A 260 3.19 -9.28 42.86
C LYS A 260 3.75 -8.32 41.80
N LYS A 261 3.37 -7.04 41.89
CA LYS A 261 4.00 -5.95 41.13
C LYS A 261 5.26 -5.52 41.88
N SER A 262 6.42 -6.03 41.49
CA SER A 262 7.71 -5.33 41.59
C SER A 262 8.81 -6.21 40.98
N SER A 263 9.01 -6.12 39.67
CA SER A 263 10.25 -6.52 38.96
C SER A 263 10.18 -6.20 37.46
N VAL A 264 8.97 -6.24 36.88
CA VAL A 264 8.75 -6.09 35.42
C VAL A 264 9.02 -4.66 34.92
N THR A 265 8.82 -3.64 35.76
CA THR A 265 9.01 -2.22 35.37
C THR A 265 10.49 -1.86 35.15
N VAL A 266 11.41 -2.50 35.89
CA VAL A 266 12.86 -2.19 35.80
C VAL A 266 13.49 -2.81 34.56
N ILE A 267 13.04 -4.02 34.19
CA ILE A 267 13.50 -4.72 32.99
C ILE A 267 13.04 -3.96 31.73
N GLY A 268 11.82 -3.41 31.73
CA GLY A 268 11.31 -2.58 30.64
C GLY A 268 12.15 -1.32 30.41
N ILE A 269 12.56 -0.63 31.48
CA ILE A 269 13.39 0.58 31.37
C ILE A 269 14.79 0.25 30.83
N LEU A 270 15.37 -0.88 31.23
CA LEU A 270 16.67 -1.34 30.71
C LEU A 270 16.61 -1.66 29.21
N LEU A 271 15.55 -2.32 28.75
CA LEU A 271 15.38 -2.63 27.33
C LEU A 271 15.19 -1.36 26.49
N ILE A 272 14.43 -0.38 27.01
CA ILE A 272 14.25 0.91 26.34
C ILE A 272 15.57 1.67 26.23
N MET A 273 16.41 1.66 27.28
CA MET A 273 17.73 2.30 27.25
C MET A 273 18.68 1.65 26.24
N VAL A 274 18.64 0.32 26.10
CA VAL A 274 19.43 -0.42 25.10
C VAL A 274 18.97 -0.09 23.68
N ILE A 275 17.65 -0.02 23.46
CA ILE A 275 17.07 0.35 22.16
C ILE A 275 17.43 1.79 21.81
N LEU A 276 17.32 2.73 22.76
CA LEU A 276 17.74 4.13 22.56
C LEU A 276 19.24 4.24 22.25
N GLY A 277 20.08 3.47 22.95
CA GLY A 277 21.51 3.41 22.69
C GLY A 277 21.84 2.87 21.29
N TYR A 278 21.11 1.84 20.84
CA TYR A 278 21.26 1.29 19.49
C TYR A 278 20.81 2.27 18.41
N VAL A 279 19.72 3.01 18.64
CA VAL A 279 19.25 4.07 17.74
C VAL A 279 20.28 5.22 17.68
N PHE A 280 20.85 5.63 18.81
CA PHE A 280 21.92 6.63 18.84
C PHE A 280 23.20 6.15 18.14
N PHE A 281 23.56 4.89 18.32
CA PHE A 281 24.73 4.30 17.66
C PHE A 281 24.56 4.22 16.15
N THR A 282 23.38 3.83 15.67
CA THR A 282 23.07 3.77 14.24
C THR A 282 22.92 5.15 13.62
N ALA A 283 22.34 6.13 14.34
CA ALA A 283 22.28 7.53 13.92
C ALA A 283 23.67 8.17 13.86
N GLY A 284 24.54 7.91 14.85
CA GLY A 284 25.94 8.37 14.85
C GLY A 284 26.75 7.78 13.71
N LYS A 285 26.51 6.50 13.37
CA LYS A 285 27.14 5.85 12.21
C LYS A 285 26.64 6.40 10.87
N ARG A 286 25.36 6.82 10.80
CA ARG A 286 24.80 7.54 9.64
C ARG A 286 25.33 8.96 9.51
N LEU A 287 25.62 9.61 10.65
CA LEU A 287 26.24 10.94 10.70
C LEU A 287 27.72 10.92 10.28
N LEU A 288 28.44 9.83 10.59
CA LEU A 288 29.81 9.58 10.11
C LEU A 288 29.90 9.20 8.62
N LEU A 289 28.81 8.70 8.03
CA LEU A 289 28.73 8.38 6.60
C LEU A 289 28.31 9.57 5.72
N LEU A 290 27.86 10.67 6.32
CA LEU A 290 27.61 11.95 5.65
C LEU A 290 28.83 12.89 5.76
N ASP A 291 30.02 12.39 5.40
CA ASP A 291 31.24 13.21 5.31
C ASP A 291 31.28 14.05 4.02
N LEU A 292 30.14 14.63 3.64
CA LEU A 292 30.03 15.60 2.56
C LEU A 292 29.12 16.77 2.94
N ILE A 293 29.23 17.25 4.18
CA ILE A 293 28.61 18.50 4.58
C ILE A 293 29.68 19.47 5.08
N ASN A 294 30.00 20.40 4.19
CA ASN A 294 30.53 21.75 4.40
C ASN A 294 31.09 22.06 5.81
N LYS A 295 32.41 22.30 5.89
CA LYS A 295 33.16 22.63 7.13
C LYS A 295 32.51 23.73 7.98
N ASN A 296 31.71 24.61 7.37
CA ASN A 296 30.97 25.67 8.05
C ASN A 296 29.82 25.15 8.93
N LEU A 297 29.18 24.02 8.60
CA LEU A 297 28.08 23.47 9.41
C LEU A 297 28.60 22.77 10.67
N LEU A 298 29.73 22.07 10.57
CA LEU A 298 30.38 21.45 11.71
C LEU A 298 30.86 22.51 12.72
N ALA A 299 31.40 23.62 12.21
CA ALA A 299 31.79 24.77 13.03
C ALA A 299 30.57 25.41 13.73
N ALA A 300 29.45 25.58 13.01
CA ALA A 300 28.21 26.12 13.58
C ALA A 300 27.60 25.22 14.66
N ALA A 301 27.62 23.89 14.46
CA ALA A 301 27.16 22.92 15.46
C ALA A 301 28.05 22.95 16.72
N GLY A 302 29.37 23.07 16.56
CA GLY A 302 30.31 23.22 17.68
C GLY A 302 30.04 24.46 18.52
N ILE A 303 29.78 25.61 17.89
CA ILE A 303 29.42 26.86 18.58
C ILE A 303 28.13 26.69 19.38
N PHE A 304 27.12 26.02 18.81
CA PHE A 304 25.84 25.79 19.49
C PHE A 304 25.99 24.94 20.76
N ILE A 305 26.84 23.91 20.71
CA ILE A 305 27.10 23.04 21.87
C ILE A 305 27.80 23.83 22.99
N VAL A 306 28.77 24.67 22.65
CA VAL A 306 29.46 25.50 23.65
C VAL A 306 28.50 26.51 24.29
N VAL A 307 27.65 27.16 23.50
CA VAL A 307 26.64 28.11 24.03
C VAL A 307 25.65 27.39 24.94
N ALA A 308 25.18 26.20 24.56
CA ALA A 308 24.28 25.39 25.39
C ALA A 308 24.93 24.96 26.71
N ALA A 309 26.22 24.56 26.68
CA ALA A 309 26.96 24.18 27.88
C ALA A 309 27.16 25.38 28.84
N VAL A 310 27.47 26.56 28.30
CA VAL A 310 27.60 27.79 29.10
C VAL A 310 26.27 28.19 29.71
N ALA A 311 25.16 28.10 28.97
CA ALA A 311 23.83 28.37 29.49
C ALA A 311 23.43 27.40 30.61
N ALA A 312 23.73 26.10 30.45
CA ALA A 312 23.47 25.10 31.48
C ALA A 312 24.31 25.34 32.75
N ALA A 313 25.59 25.70 32.59
CA ALA A 313 26.45 26.06 33.73
C ALA A 313 25.96 27.32 34.45
N PHE A 314 25.47 28.31 33.71
CA PHE A 314 24.91 29.54 34.29
C PHE A 314 23.61 29.29 35.05
N MET A 315 22.73 28.42 34.52
CA MET A 315 21.50 27.98 35.19
C MET A 315 21.82 27.18 36.46
N ALA A 316 22.79 26.27 36.40
CA ALA A 316 23.24 25.52 37.57
C ALA A 316 23.83 26.45 38.65
N TYR A 317 24.63 27.44 38.25
CA TYR A 317 25.18 28.44 39.17
C TYR A 317 24.08 29.28 39.86
N TRP A 318 23.02 29.63 39.15
CA TRP A 318 21.88 30.37 39.72
C TRP A 318 21.03 29.51 40.67
N ILE A 319 20.91 28.21 40.40
CA ILE A 319 20.21 27.25 41.28
C ILE A 319 21.01 27.00 42.56
N LEU A 320 22.35 26.97 42.48
CA LEU A 320 23.25 26.68 43.60
C LEU A 320 23.62 27.93 44.42
N LYS A 321 23.21 29.13 44.02
CA LYS A 321 23.52 30.36 44.76
C LYS A 321 22.69 30.40 46.06
N PRO A 322 23.30 30.29 47.24
CA PRO A 322 22.56 30.35 48.50
C PRO A 322 21.97 31.76 48.65
N LYS A 323 20.67 31.83 48.91
CA LYS A 323 19.99 33.06 49.33
C LYS A 323 20.51 33.40 50.73
N HIS A 324 21.29 34.47 50.83
CA HIS A 324 21.52 35.16 52.10
C HIS A 324 20.35 36.10 52.38
#